data_AF-A0A5N8W2D1-F1
#
_entry.id   AF-A0A5N8W2D1-F1
#
_cell.length_a   1.000
_cell.length_b   1.000
_cell.length_c   1.000
_cell.angle_alpha   90.00
_cell.angle_beta   90.00
_cell.angle_gamma   90.00
#
_symmetry.space_group_name_H-M   'P 1'
#
loop_
_entity.id
_entity.type
_entity.pdbx_description
1 polymer ?
#
loop_
_entity_poly.entity_id
_entity_poly.type
_entity_poly.pdbx_seq_one_letter_code
_entity_poly.pdbx_strand_id
1 'polypeptide(L)'
;MEIPEVVTVSDARARLSRILADLSESGADADPVLIGAHRKPQGVLLSVEAFEALSGRAARRAAVASATGSIEAEGLHASEASDRDTEAYVKGDLDADTLVARAIARHRQASERRAG
;
A
#
# COMPACT_ATOMS: atom_id res chain seq x y z
N MET A 1 1.04 -18.78 2.79
CA MET A 1 1.06 -17.69 3.78
C MET A 1 0.49 -18.27 5.05
N GLU A 2 1.35 -18.65 6.00
CA GLU A 2 0.89 -19.10 7.31
C GLU A 2 0.30 -17.89 8.04
N ILE A 3 -0.89 -18.07 8.62
CA ILE A 3 -1.49 -17.03 9.44
C ILE A 3 -0.67 -16.97 10.73
N PRO A 4 -0.14 -15.78 11.13
CA PRO A 4 0.59 -15.64 12.37
C PRO A 4 -0.19 -16.24 13.55
N GLU A 5 0.51 -16.88 14.48
CA GLU A 5 -0.11 -17.44 15.68
C GLU A 5 -0.89 -16.36 16.44
N VAL A 6 -2.13 -16.67 16.85
CA VAL A 6 -2.98 -15.72 17.57
C VAL A 6 -2.57 -15.70 19.04
N VAL A 7 -2.03 -14.57 19.47
CA VAL A 7 -1.68 -14.31 20.87
C VAL A 7 -2.95 -14.06 21.68
N THR A 8 -3.06 -14.69 22.85
CA THR A 8 -4.20 -14.43 23.72
C THR A 8 -4.16 -13.01 24.28
N VAL A 9 -5.31 -12.43 24.60
CA VAL A 9 -5.36 -11.08 25.23
C VAL A 9 -4.54 -11.02 26.52
N SER A 10 -4.56 -12.08 27.33
CA SER A 10 -3.76 -12.17 28.56
C SER A 10 -2.26 -12.16 28.30
N ASP A 11 -1.80 -12.92 27.29
CA ASP A 11 -0.38 -13.00 26.94
C ASP A 11 0.11 -11.71 26.31
N ALA A 12 -0.70 -11.11 25.43
CA ALA A 12 -0.42 -9.82 24.83
C ALA A 12 -0.24 -8.75 25.92
N ARG A 13 -1.13 -8.71 26.92
CA ARG A 13 -1.01 -7.77 28.06
C ARG A 13 0.25 -8.04 28.89
N ALA A 14 0.57 -9.30 29.17
CA ALA A 14 1.74 -9.67 29.97
C ALA A 14 3.07 -9.38 29.27
N ARG A 15 3.10 -9.38 27.92
CA ARG A 15 4.31 -9.25 27.11
C ARG A 15 4.36 -7.97 26.26
N LEU A 16 3.45 -7.01 26.48
CA LEU A 16 3.27 -5.86 25.60
C LEU A 16 4.56 -5.10 25.32
N SER A 17 5.36 -4.81 26.34
CA SER A 17 6.63 -4.07 26.16
C SER A 17 7.61 -4.79 25.24
N ARG A 18 7.69 -6.13 25.31
CA ARG A 18 8.54 -6.92 24.41
C ARG A 18 7.98 -6.91 22.99
N ILE A 19 6.67 -7.12 22.83
CA ILE A 19 5.99 -7.07 21.53
C ILE A 19 6.26 -5.72 20.84
N LEU A 20 6.14 -4.60 21.57
CA LEU A 20 6.39 -3.27 21.02
C LEU A 20 7.88 -3.06 20.66
N ALA A 21 8.81 -3.60 21.44
CA ALA A 21 10.23 -3.55 21.13
C ALA A 21 10.55 -4.32 19.84
N ASP A 22 10.05 -5.55 19.71
CA ASP A 22 10.27 -6.40 18.53
C ASP A 22 9.68 -5.75 17.26
N LEU A 23 8.46 -5.19 17.36
CA LEU A 23 7.82 -4.44 16.27
C LEU A 23 8.61 -3.19 15.88
N SER A 24 9.18 -2.47 16.85
CA SER A 24 9.97 -1.28 16.58
C SER A 24 11.33 -1.61 15.97
N GLU A 25 11.94 -2.73 16.33
CA GLU A 25 13.23 -3.15 15.80
C GLU A 25 13.12 -3.59 14.34
N SER A 26 12.04 -4.29 13.99
CA SER A 26 11.82 -4.80 12.63
C SER A 26 11.09 -3.81 11.70
N GLY A 27 10.55 -2.70 12.25
CA GLY A 27 9.98 -1.61 11.46
C GLY A 27 8.88 -2.06 10.50
N ALA A 28 8.90 -1.56 9.26
CA ALA A 28 7.93 -1.89 8.21
C ALA A 28 7.83 -3.39 7.88
N ASP A 29 8.91 -4.16 8.13
CA ASP A 29 9.00 -5.60 7.83
C ASP A 29 8.60 -6.49 9.02
N ALA A 30 8.20 -5.89 10.15
CA ALA A 30 7.78 -6.63 11.33
C ALA A 30 6.53 -7.48 11.07
N ASP A 31 6.56 -8.74 11.51
CA ASP A 31 5.40 -9.61 11.44
C ASP A 31 4.23 -9.07 12.29
N PRO A 32 3.01 -9.03 11.76
CA PRO A 32 1.84 -8.55 12.49
C PRO A 32 1.50 -9.48 13.66
N VAL A 33 1.25 -8.91 14.83
CA VAL A 33 0.82 -9.68 16.00
C VAL A 33 -0.70 -9.72 16.06
N LEU A 34 -1.27 -10.88 15.78
CA LEU A 34 -2.71 -11.10 15.89
C LEU A 34 -3.08 -11.37 17.35
N ILE A 35 -4.08 -10.66 17.86
CA ILE A 35 -4.56 -10.79 19.24
C ILE A 35 -6.01 -11.25 19.23
N GLY A 36 -6.37 -12.20 20.07
CA GLY A 36 -7.76 -12.62 20.20
C GLY A 36 -8.02 -13.71 21.23
N ALA A 37 -9.19 -14.33 21.11
CA ALA A 37 -9.60 -15.44 21.96
C ALA A 37 -9.34 -16.78 21.25
N HIS A 38 -8.56 -17.66 21.89
CA HIS A 38 -8.19 -18.96 21.36
C HIS A 38 -7.50 -18.84 20.00
N ARG A 39 -8.13 -19.33 18.92
CA ARG A 39 -7.61 -19.26 17.54
C ARG A 39 -8.35 -18.24 16.67
N LYS A 40 -9.14 -17.34 17.27
CA LYS A 40 -9.91 -16.34 16.54
C LYS A 40 -9.24 -14.97 16.69
N PRO A 41 -8.60 -14.42 15.63
CA PRO A 41 -8.11 -13.05 15.64
C PRO A 41 -9.26 -12.06 15.88
N GLN A 42 -9.02 -11.06 16.72
CA GLN A 42 -9.96 -9.98 17.03
C GLN A 42 -9.33 -8.59 16.85
N GLY A 43 -8.02 -8.48 17.01
CA GLY A 43 -7.24 -7.28 16.75
C GLY A 43 -5.87 -7.63 16.20
N VAL A 44 -5.16 -6.61 15.72
CA VAL A 44 -3.78 -6.72 15.23
C VAL A 44 -2.96 -5.57 15.78
N LEU A 45 -1.71 -5.85 16.15
CA LEU A 45 -0.70 -4.84 16.37
C LEU A 45 0.29 -4.85 15.21
N LEU A 46 0.61 -3.66 14.74
CA LEU A 46 1.60 -3.39 13.70
C LEU A 46 2.63 -2.43 14.27
N SER A 47 3.84 -2.43 13.73
CA SER A 47 4.73 -1.29 13.88
C SER A 47 4.08 -0.05 13.24
N VAL A 48 4.49 1.14 13.68
CA VAL A 48 3.99 2.40 13.11
C VAL A 48 4.29 2.45 11.61
N GLU A 49 5.51 2.09 11.22
CA GLU A 49 5.94 2.07 9.81
C GLU A 49 5.09 1.11 8.95
N ALA A 50 4.81 -0.10 9.45
CA ALA A 50 3.95 -1.05 8.75
C ALA A 50 2.49 -0.54 8.62
N PHE A 51 1.97 0.12 9.67
CA PHE A 51 0.66 0.76 9.63
C PHE A 51 0.60 1.92 8.63
N GLU A 52 1.62 2.77 8.60
CA GLU A 52 1.72 3.89 7.65
C GLU A 52 1.84 3.38 6.21
N ALA A 53 2.65 2.34 5.96
CA ALA A 53 2.74 1.68 4.66
C ALA A 53 1.39 1.09 4.23
N LEU A 54 0.68 0.39 5.12
CA LEU A 54 -0.65 -0.16 4.83
C LEU A 54 -1.67 0.93 4.53
N SER A 55 -1.75 1.95 5.37
CA SER A 55 -2.69 3.06 5.24
C SER A 55 -2.40 3.90 4.00
N GLY A 56 -1.12 4.16 3.71
CA GLY A 56 -0.68 4.84 2.51
C GLY A 56 -1.08 4.09 1.25
N ARG A 57 -0.84 2.77 1.18
CA ARG A 57 -1.28 1.94 0.05
C ARG A 57 -2.80 1.99 -0.15
N ALA A 58 -3.59 1.95 0.92
CA ALA A 58 -5.05 2.06 0.85
C ALA A 58 -5.49 3.41 0.28
N ALA A 59 -4.90 4.52 0.77
CA ALA A 59 -5.18 5.86 0.28
C ALA A 59 -4.82 6.02 -1.20
N ARG A 60 -3.64 5.52 -1.62
CA ARG A 60 -3.21 5.55 -3.03
C ARG A 60 -4.13 4.73 -3.92
N ARG A 61 -4.59 3.56 -3.48
CA ARG A 61 -5.60 2.75 -4.22
C ARG A 61 -6.89 3.52 -4.43
N ALA A 62 -7.40 4.19 -3.39
CA ALA A 62 -8.63 4.97 -3.50
C ALA A 62 -8.47 6.13 -4.50
N ALA A 63 -7.34 6.84 -4.45
CA ALA A 63 -7.02 7.91 -5.40
C ALA A 63 -6.97 7.40 -6.85
N VAL A 64 -6.32 6.25 -7.08
CA VAL A 64 -6.25 5.61 -8.39
C VAL A 64 -7.63 5.18 -8.88
N ALA A 65 -8.42 4.49 -8.04
CA ALA A 65 -9.77 4.07 -8.42
C ALA A 65 -10.65 5.27 -8.81
N SER A 66 -10.54 6.39 -8.10
CA SER A 66 -11.22 7.64 -8.44
C SER A 66 -10.79 8.18 -9.81
N ALA A 67 -9.48 8.26 -10.06
CA ALA A 67 -8.94 8.74 -11.33
C ALA A 67 -9.32 7.82 -12.51
N THR A 68 -9.21 6.50 -12.34
CA THR A 68 -9.61 5.50 -13.34
C THR A 68 -11.11 5.60 -13.65
N GLY A 69 -11.97 5.69 -12.62
CA GLY A 69 -13.40 5.84 -12.83
C GLY A 69 -13.76 7.13 -13.58
N SER A 70 -13.01 8.21 -13.36
CA SER A 70 -13.19 9.47 -14.10
C SER A 70 -12.88 9.33 -15.59
N ILE A 71 -11.77 8.67 -15.96
CA ILE A 71 -11.40 8.48 -17.38
C ILE A 71 -12.34 7.49 -18.08
N GLU A 72 -12.76 6.44 -17.40
CA GLU A 72 -13.70 5.44 -17.94
C GLU A 72 -15.07 6.06 -18.21
N ALA A 73 -15.53 7.00 -17.38
CA ALA A 73 -16.76 7.75 -17.60
C ALA A 73 -16.72 8.61 -18.89
N GLU A 74 -15.52 8.96 -19.35
CA GLU A 74 -15.29 9.65 -20.63
C GLU A 74 -15.04 8.67 -21.80
N GLY A 75 -15.14 7.36 -21.56
CA GLY A 75 -14.85 6.32 -22.55
C GLY A 75 -13.36 6.13 -22.84
N LEU A 76 -12.48 6.66 -21.98
CA LEU A 76 -11.04 6.57 -22.11
C LEU A 76 -10.48 5.46 -21.20
N HIS A 77 -9.33 4.91 -21.60
CA HIS A 77 -8.60 3.92 -20.82
C HIS A 77 -7.12 4.31 -20.73
N ALA A 78 -6.51 4.01 -19.60
CA ALA A 78 -5.08 4.22 -19.41
C ALA A 78 -4.26 3.28 -20.33
N SER A 79 -3.05 3.72 -20.69
CA SER A 79 -2.11 2.85 -21.41
C SER A 79 -1.45 1.86 -20.44
N GLU A 80 -1.03 0.68 -20.92
CA GLU A 80 -0.32 -0.31 -20.10
C GLU A 80 0.91 0.25 -19.38
N ALA A 81 1.59 1.22 -19.99
CA ALA A 81 2.73 1.89 -19.37
C ALA A 81 2.30 2.78 -18.19
N SER A 82 1.14 3.44 -18.30
CA SER A 82 0.55 4.20 -17.19
C SER A 82 0.05 3.25 -16.10
N ASP A 83 -0.53 2.10 -16.45
CA ASP A 83 -1.00 1.12 -15.48
C ASP A 83 0.16 0.59 -14.61
N ARG A 84 1.31 0.30 -15.22
CA ARG A 84 2.53 -0.11 -14.48
C ARG A 84 3.03 0.96 -13.52
N ASP A 85 3.08 2.23 -13.96
CA ASP A 85 3.51 3.33 -13.08
C ASP A 85 2.49 3.53 -11.94
N THR A 86 1.20 3.43 -12.23
CA THR A 86 0.12 3.49 -11.24
C THR A 86 0.20 2.36 -10.23
N GLU A 87 0.51 1.13 -10.65
CA GLU A 87 0.71 -0.01 -9.75
C GLU A 87 1.90 0.21 -8.82
N ALA A 88 3.02 0.72 -9.35
CA ALA A 88 4.20 1.08 -8.54
C ALA A 88 3.88 2.20 -7.55
N TYR A 89 3.10 3.20 -7.96
CA TYR A 89 2.62 4.25 -7.06
C TYR A 89 1.76 3.68 -5.94
N VAL A 90 0.80 2.81 -6.26
CA VAL A 90 -0.05 2.14 -5.26
C VAL A 90 0.78 1.35 -4.26
N LYS A 91 1.82 0.63 -4.70
CA LYS A 91 2.73 -0.11 -3.82
C LYS A 91 3.56 0.79 -2.92
N GLY A 92 3.79 2.04 -3.34
CA GLY A 92 4.67 3.00 -2.68
C GLY A 92 6.09 3.02 -3.27
N ASP A 93 6.33 2.28 -4.35
CA ASP A 93 7.61 2.18 -5.05
C ASP A 93 7.86 3.38 -5.99
N LEU A 94 6.81 4.16 -6.26
CA LEU A 94 6.84 5.37 -7.07
C LEU A 94 6.13 6.49 -6.32
N ASP A 95 6.76 7.64 -6.19
CA ASP A 95 6.09 8.83 -5.64
C ASP A 95 5.18 9.50 -6.70
N ALA A 96 4.28 10.36 -6.22
CA ALA A 96 3.29 11.02 -7.08
C ALA A 96 3.92 11.97 -8.11
N ASP A 97 4.98 12.69 -7.75
CA ASP A 97 5.64 13.64 -8.64
C ASP A 97 6.34 12.91 -9.79
N THR A 98 6.99 11.78 -9.49
CA THR A 98 7.60 10.92 -10.50
C THR A 98 6.53 10.27 -11.40
N LEU A 99 5.41 9.82 -10.85
CA LEU A 99 4.27 9.31 -11.62
C LEU A 99 3.79 10.35 -12.66
N VAL A 100 3.58 11.60 -12.20
CA VAL A 100 3.15 12.71 -13.05
C VAL A 100 4.20 13.03 -14.11
N ALA A 101 5.48 13.13 -13.74
CA ALA A 101 6.57 13.43 -14.66
C ALA A 101 6.65 12.39 -15.79
N ARG A 102 6.53 11.10 -15.46
CA ARG A 102 6.52 10.00 -16.45
C ARG A 102 5.32 10.07 -17.38
N ALA A 103 4.13 10.37 -16.86
CA ALA A 103 2.92 10.52 -17.67
C ALA A 103 3.05 11.69 -18.67
N ILE A 104 3.56 12.84 -18.22
CA ILE A 104 3.79 14.02 -19.09
C ILE A 104 4.82 13.72 -20.18
N ALA A 105 5.96 13.13 -19.82
CA ALA A 105 7.01 12.79 -20.78
C ALA A 105 6.48 11.86 -21.88
N ARG A 106 5.68 10.86 -21.50
CA ARG A 106 5.03 9.92 -22.44
C ARG A 106 4.07 10.61 -23.39
N HIS A 107 3.25 11.54 -22.87
CA HIS A 107 2.32 12.30 -23.70
C HIS A 107 3.06 13.17 -24.74
N ARG A 108 4.14 13.85 -24.33
CA ARG A 108 4.95 14.67 -25.25
C ARG A 108 5.54 13.84 -26.39
N GLN A 109 6.16 12.70 -26.07
CA GLN A 109 6.72 11.79 -27.09
C GLN A 109 5.66 11.27 -28.07
N ALA A 110 4.46 10.95 -27.58
CA ALA A 110 3.37 10.50 -28.42
C ALA A 110 2.86 11.60 -29.37
N SER A 111 2.81 12.84 -28.89
CA SER A 111 2.40 14.00 -29.70
C SER A 111 3.43 14.33 -30.78
N GLU A 112 4.73 14.28 -30.46
CA GLU A 112 5.81 14.49 -31.45
C GLU A 112 5.80 13.44 -32.56
N ARG A 113 5.55 12.16 -32.23
CA ARG A 113 5.45 11.08 -33.23
C ARG A 113 4.26 11.20 -34.18
N ARG A 114 3.20 11.93 -33.81
CA ARG A 114 2.04 12.15 -34.67
C ARG A 114 2.20 13.34 -35.61
N ALA A 115 3.17 14.21 -35.35
CA ALA A 115 3.39 15.45 -36.10
C ALA A 115 4.46 15.33 -37.19
N GLY A 116 5.19 14.21 -37.25
CA GLY A 116 6.16 13.88 -38.30
C GLY A 116 5.62 12.79 -39.21
#